data_AF-A0A662PZS7-F1
#
_entry.id   AF-A0A662PZS7-F1
#
_cell.length_a   1.000
_cell.length_b   1.000
_cell.length_c   1.000
_cell.angle_alpha   90.00
_cell.angle_beta   90.00
_cell.angle_gamma   90.00
#
_symmetry.space_group_name_H-M   'P 1'
#
loop_
_entity.id
_entity.type
_entity.pdbx_description
1 polymer ?
#
loop_
_entity_poly.entity_id
_entity_poly.type
_entity_poly.pdbx_seq_one_letter_code
_entity_poly.pdbx_strand_id
1 'polypeptide(L)'
;HEFRFPKNSILGATIETDIDEIATRYSKAPPPSKRYEAMKTLEHPRKAVAVEPVMTFSERLFDWIVEIDPEIVWIGYDNHNNNLPEPPVKKVLELAEKLLDVGITVSFKTIPE
;
A
#
# COMPACT_ATOMS: atom_id res chain seq x y z
N HIS A 1 28.22 -0.25 -6.10
CA HIS A 1 27.48 -0.83 -7.23
C HIS A 1 26.07 -0.29 -7.18
N GLU A 2 25.65 0.45 -8.20
CA GLU A 2 24.26 0.90 -8.32
C GLU A 2 23.51 -0.16 -9.14
N PHE A 3 22.58 -0.87 -8.50
CA PHE A 3 21.74 -1.84 -9.18
C PHE A 3 20.70 -1.10 -10.01
N ARG A 4 20.56 -1.42 -11.29
CA ARG A 4 19.57 -0.80 -12.19
C ARG A 4 18.47 -1.80 -12.52
N PHE A 5 17.23 -1.45 -12.16
CA PHE A 5 16.07 -2.24 -12.52
C PHE A 5 15.76 -2.14 -14.03
N PRO A 6 15.28 -3.22 -14.68
CA PRO A 6 14.83 -3.15 -16.06
C PRO A 6 13.67 -2.17 -16.25
N LYS A 7 13.69 -1.35 -17.30
CA LYS A 7 12.62 -0.35 -17.57
C LYS A 7 11.23 -0.95 -17.78
N ASN A 8 11.16 -2.21 -18.21
CA ASN A 8 9.91 -2.94 -18.42
C ASN A 8 9.39 -3.64 -17.14
N SER A 9 10.07 -3.51 -16.01
CA SER A 9 9.60 -4.01 -14.72
C SER A 9 8.67 -3.00 -14.04
N ILE A 10 7.72 -3.50 -13.24
CA ILE A 10 6.99 -2.69 -12.25
C ILE A 10 7.60 -3.03 -10.90
N LEU A 11 8.00 -2.02 -10.14
CA LEU A 11 8.55 -2.20 -8.80
C LEU A 11 7.43 -2.03 -7.79
N GLY A 12 7.18 -3.07 -7.01
CA GLY A 12 6.09 -3.12 -6.05
C GLY A 12 6.58 -3.19 -4.62
N ALA A 13 5.83 -2.58 -3.71
CA ALA A 13 5.95 -2.83 -2.28
C ALA A 13 4.57 -2.96 -1.66
N THR A 14 4.46 -3.84 -0.68
CA THR A 14 3.33 -3.80 0.25
C THR A 14 3.48 -2.55 1.14
N ILE A 15 2.39 -1.87 1.44
CA ILE A 15 2.24 -0.83 2.47
C ILE A 15 0.83 -1.00 3.05
N GLU A 16 0.70 -1.93 3.98
CA GLU A 16 -0.56 -2.40 4.56
C GLU A 16 -1.22 -1.41 5.55
N THR A 17 -0.42 -0.49 6.09
CA THR A 17 -0.82 0.60 6.99
C THR A 17 0.25 1.69 6.94
N ASP A 18 -0.09 2.91 7.37
CA ASP A 18 0.87 3.98 7.65
C ASP A 18 1.33 4.02 9.13
N ILE A 19 0.97 3.00 9.92
CA ILE A 19 1.23 2.91 11.36
C ILE A 19 2.23 1.78 11.65
N ASP A 20 3.49 2.12 11.86
CA ASP A 20 4.58 1.15 12.03
C ASP A 20 4.35 0.20 13.22
N GLU A 21 3.80 0.71 14.32
CA GLU A 21 3.53 -0.07 15.53
C GLU A 21 2.47 -1.14 15.33
N ILE A 22 1.58 -0.97 14.34
CA ILE A 22 0.63 -2.00 13.95
C ILE A 22 1.37 -3.07 13.16
N ALA A 23 2.02 -2.70 12.06
CA ALA A 23 2.68 -3.64 11.16
C ALA A 23 3.75 -4.50 11.86
N THR A 24 4.58 -3.89 12.71
CA THR A 24 5.69 -4.58 13.39
C THR A 24 5.24 -5.62 14.43
N ARG A 25 3.97 -5.62 14.85
CA ARG A 25 3.40 -6.68 15.69
C ARG A 25 3.13 -7.97 14.91
N TYR A 26 2.87 -7.84 13.60
CA TYR A 26 2.45 -8.96 12.74
C TYR A 26 3.51 -9.36 11.72
N SER A 27 4.54 -8.53 11.51
CA SER A 27 5.57 -8.74 10.50
C SER A 27 6.98 -8.47 11.01
N LYS A 28 7.94 -9.25 10.50
CA LYS A 28 9.39 -9.00 10.66
C LYS A 28 9.98 -8.19 9.51
N ALA A 29 9.16 -7.78 8.54
CA ALA A 29 9.59 -6.93 7.44
C ALA A 29 10.01 -5.53 7.96
N PRO A 30 10.75 -4.75 7.16
CA PRO A 30 10.99 -3.35 7.47
C PRO A 30 9.66 -2.59 7.72
N PRO A 31 9.63 -1.64 8.67
CA PRO A 31 8.43 -0.87 8.97
C PRO A 31 7.84 -0.21 7.71
N PRO A 32 6.49 -0.08 7.62
CA PRO A 32 5.83 0.61 6.52
C PRO A 32 6.45 1.96 6.16
N SER A 33 6.80 2.80 7.14
CA SER A 33 7.45 4.09 6.90
C SER A 33 8.75 3.98 6.09
N LYS A 34 9.55 2.94 6.36
CA LYS A 34 10.80 2.69 5.63
C LYS A 34 10.54 2.20 4.21
N ARG A 35 9.49 1.42 3.99
CA ARG A 35 9.07 0.98 2.65
C ARG A 35 8.51 2.14 1.83
N TYR A 36 7.70 2.98 2.44
CA TYR A 36 7.21 4.22 1.84
C TYR A 36 8.35 5.14 1.41
N GLU A 37 9.29 5.47 2.31
CA GLU A 37 10.43 6.33 1.98
C GLU A 37 11.30 5.74 0.86
N ALA A 38 11.53 4.42 0.89
CA ALA A 38 12.23 3.72 -0.18
C ALA A 38 11.48 3.83 -1.51
N MET A 39 10.17 3.60 -1.53
CA MET A 39 9.35 3.69 -2.76
C MET A 39 9.23 5.11 -3.29
N LYS A 40 9.10 6.11 -2.41
CA LYS A 40 9.04 7.53 -2.75
C LYS A 40 10.33 8.00 -3.42
N THR A 41 11.47 7.65 -2.85
CA THR A 41 12.79 8.07 -3.35
C THR A 41 13.35 7.20 -4.47
N LEU A 42 12.71 6.06 -4.76
CA LEU A 42 13.12 5.16 -5.84
C LEU A 42 12.87 5.79 -7.22
N GLU A 43 13.96 6.07 -7.93
CA GLU A 43 13.92 6.57 -9.32
C GLU A 43 13.59 5.43 -10.31
N HIS A 44 12.31 5.11 -10.42
CA HIS A 44 11.81 4.19 -11.44
C HIS A 44 10.40 4.59 -11.87
N PRO A 45 10.11 4.68 -13.19
CA PRO A 45 8.85 5.26 -13.68
C PRO A 45 7.63 4.37 -13.47
N ARG A 46 7.82 3.11 -13.06
CA ARG A 46 6.76 2.10 -13.02
C ARG A 46 6.64 1.48 -11.65
N LYS A 47 5.73 1.99 -10.82
CA LYS A 47 5.56 1.54 -9.43
C LYS A 47 4.17 0.95 -9.21
N ALA A 48 4.07 0.09 -8.21
CA ALA A 48 2.80 -0.39 -7.68
C ALA A 48 2.85 -0.42 -6.15
N VAL A 49 1.70 -0.24 -5.51
CA VAL A 49 1.55 -0.39 -4.06
C VAL A 49 0.51 -1.45 -3.78
N ALA A 50 0.81 -2.36 -2.87
CA ALA A 50 -0.16 -3.33 -2.36
C ALA A 50 -0.54 -2.96 -0.91
N VAL A 51 -1.79 -2.60 -0.68
CA VAL A 51 -2.36 -2.41 0.65
C VAL A 51 -3.07 -3.71 1.05
N GLU A 52 -2.27 -4.76 1.29
CA GLU A 52 -2.77 -6.12 1.55
C GLU A 52 -1.92 -6.91 2.56
N PRO A 53 -2.55 -7.64 3.49
CA PRO A 53 -3.90 -7.39 3.98
C PRO A 53 -4.00 -5.97 4.55
N VAL A 54 -5.02 -5.19 4.16
CA VAL A 54 -5.21 -3.84 4.65
C VAL A 54 -5.42 -3.84 6.17
N MET A 55 -4.58 -3.10 6.88
CA MET A 55 -4.66 -2.93 8.33
C MET A 55 -5.16 -1.53 8.66
N THR A 56 -5.49 -1.29 9.92
CA THR A 56 -5.95 0.01 10.42
C THR A 56 -4.93 1.07 10.04
N PHE A 57 -5.39 2.13 9.36
CA PHE A 57 -4.57 3.22 8.86
C PHE A 57 -5.18 4.59 9.20
N SER A 58 -4.38 5.64 9.08
CA SER A 58 -4.78 7.05 9.18
C SER A 58 -4.93 7.69 7.79
N GLU A 59 -5.47 8.91 7.72
CA GLU A 59 -5.61 9.63 6.43
C GLU A 59 -4.26 9.81 5.70
N ARG A 60 -3.15 9.78 6.42
CA ARG A 60 -1.79 9.90 5.86
C ARG A 60 -1.44 8.79 4.87
N LEU A 61 -2.11 7.63 4.94
CA LEU A 61 -1.88 6.56 3.96
C LEU A 61 -2.21 7.03 2.53
N PHE A 62 -3.22 7.89 2.35
CA PHE A 62 -3.52 8.51 1.07
C PHE A 62 -2.33 9.33 0.57
N ASP A 63 -1.81 10.23 1.41
CA ASP A 63 -0.67 11.10 1.07
C ASP A 63 0.56 10.27 0.69
N TRP A 64 0.84 9.20 1.43
CA TRP A 64 1.94 8.29 1.12
C TRP A 64 1.82 7.66 -0.27
N ILE A 65 0.63 7.18 -0.62
CA ILE A 65 0.39 6.54 -1.91
C ILE A 65 0.52 7.56 -3.04
N VAL A 66 -0.03 8.77 -2.88
CA VAL A 66 0.07 9.84 -3.88
C VAL A 66 1.53 10.25 -4.10
N GLU A 67 2.32 10.38 -3.04
CA GLU A 67 3.73 10.75 -3.15
C GLU A 67 4.62 9.64 -3.74
N ILE A 68 4.21 8.37 -3.65
CA ILE A 68 4.89 7.27 -4.34
C ILE A 68 4.65 7.32 -5.85
N ASP A 69 3.49 7.84 -6.26
CA ASP A 69 3.02 7.90 -7.66
C ASP A 69 2.98 6.52 -8.35
N PRO A 70 2.20 5.54 -7.84
CA PRO A 70 2.08 4.24 -8.46
C PRO A 70 1.10 4.21 -9.64
N GLU A 71 1.36 3.34 -10.61
CA GLU A 71 0.42 3.05 -11.71
C GLU A 71 -0.86 2.37 -11.20
N ILE A 72 -0.73 1.55 -10.15
CA ILE A 72 -1.82 0.76 -9.58
C ILE A 72 -1.64 0.55 -8.08
N VAL A 73 -2.77 0.57 -7.36
CA VAL A 73 -2.89 0.16 -5.97
C VAL A 73 -3.78 -1.07 -5.88
N TRP A 74 -3.24 -2.15 -5.32
CA TRP A 74 -4.04 -3.31 -4.95
C TRP A 74 -4.49 -3.19 -3.51
N ILE A 75 -5.76 -3.46 -3.24
CA ILE A 75 -6.31 -3.44 -1.88
C ILE A 75 -6.97 -4.78 -1.60
N GLY A 76 -6.65 -5.40 -0.47
CA GLY A 76 -7.25 -6.66 -0.07
C GLY A 76 -7.28 -6.81 1.45
N TYR A 77 -8.38 -7.35 1.96
CA TYR A 77 -8.56 -7.78 3.35
C TYR A 77 -7.92 -9.15 3.63
N ASP A 78 -7.72 -9.46 4.91
CA ASP A 78 -7.21 -10.75 5.39
C ASP A 78 -8.22 -11.86 5.08
N ASN A 79 -7.83 -12.77 4.20
CA ASN A 79 -8.64 -13.92 3.79
C ASN A 79 -8.16 -15.23 4.42
N HIS A 80 -7.20 -15.16 5.34
CA HIS A 80 -6.58 -16.33 5.98
C HIS A 80 -6.83 -16.39 7.50
N ASN A 81 -7.75 -15.58 8.04
CA ASN A 81 -8.12 -15.52 9.47
C ASN A 81 -6.91 -15.31 10.41
N ASN A 82 -5.96 -14.47 10.01
CA ASN A 82 -4.83 -14.08 10.85
C ASN A 82 -5.23 -13.08 11.96
N ASN A 83 -6.50 -12.64 12.00
CA ASN A 83 -7.04 -11.67 12.97
C ASN A 83 -6.22 -10.37 12.99
N LEU A 84 -5.92 -9.87 11.80
CA LEU A 84 -5.24 -8.59 11.63
C LEU A 84 -6.17 -7.43 12.05
N PRO A 85 -5.63 -6.29 12.48
CA PRO A 85 -6.44 -5.16 12.90
C PRO A 85 -6.98 -4.43 11.66
N GLU A 86 -8.01 -4.96 11.03
CA GLU A 86 -8.58 -4.42 9.78
C GLU A 86 -9.40 -3.14 10.00
N PRO A 87 -9.39 -2.19 9.04
CA PRO A 87 -10.25 -1.01 9.08
C PRO A 87 -11.68 -1.31 8.58
N PRO A 88 -12.68 -0.49 8.94
CA PRO A 88 -14.02 -0.60 8.36
C PRO A 88 -14.01 -0.51 6.83
N VAL A 89 -14.82 -1.34 6.16
CA VAL A 89 -14.97 -1.35 4.68
C VAL A 89 -15.21 0.03 4.11
N LYS A 90 -16.08 0.81 4.74
CA LYS A 90 -16.37 2.20 4.34
C LYS A 90 -15.10 3.05 4.23
N LYS A 91 -14.17 2.95 5.19
CA LYS A 91 -12.92 3.73 5.19
C LYS A 91 -12.00 3.34 4.03
N VAL A 92 -11.97 2.06 3.69
CA VAL A 92 -11.19 1.57 2.55
C VAL A 92 -11.79 2.02 1.22
N LEU A 93 -13.12 2.01 1.10
CA LEU A 93 -13.81 2.54 -0.07
C LEU A 93 -13.56 4.04 -0.24
N GLU A 94 -13.58 4.82 0.84
CA GLU A 94 -13.24 6.25 0.82
C GLU A 94 -11.79 6.50 0.39
N LEU A 95 -10.83 5.68 0.84
CA LEU A 95 -9.45 5.74 0.36
C LEU A 95 -9.37 5.45 -1.15
N ALA A 96 -10.06 4.39 -1.61
CA ALA A 96 -10.07 4.01 -3.02
C ALA A 96 -10.68 5.10 -3.92
N GLU A 97 -11.79 5.70 -3.49
CA GLU A 97 -12.43 6.83 -4.19
C GLU A 97 -11.47 8.02 -4.32
N LYS A 98 -10.83 8.44 -3.22
CA LYS A 98 -9.84 9.52 -3.24
C LYS A 98 -8.66 9.24 -4.19
N LEU A 99 -8.19 8.00 -4.25
CA LEU A 99 -7.10 7.60 -5.15
C LEU A 99 -7.54 7.64 -6.62
N LEU A 100 -8.74 7.15 -6.92
CA LEU A 100 -9.32 7.22 -8.26
C LEU A 100 -9.51 8.67 -8.72
N ASP A 101 -9.95 9.57 -7.83
CA ASP A 101 -10.16 10.99 -8.12
C ASP A 101 -8.87 11.72 -8.53
N VAL A 102 -7.71 11.30 -8.01
CA VAL A 102 -6.41 11.83 -8.40
C VAL A 102 -5.75 11.06 -9.55
N GLY A 103 -6.47 10.11 -10.16
CA GLY A 103 -6.03 9.37 -11.35
C GLY A 103 -5.21 8.11 -11.08
N ILE A 104 -5.14 7.65 -9.83
CA ILE A 104 -4.46 6.39 -9.47
C ILE A 104 -5.42 5.21 -9.64
N THR A 105 -5.00 4.19 -10.38
CA THR A 105 -5.83 2.99 -10.58
C THR A 105 -5.91 2.17 -9.29
N VAL A 106 -7.11 1.76 -8.89
CA VAL A 106 -7.34 0.88 -7.74
C VAL A 106 -7.97 -0.44 -8.17
N SER A 107 -7.46 -1.55 -7.62
CA SER A 107 -8.00 -2.88 -7.84
C SER A 107 -8.19 -3.61 -6.50
N PHE A 108 -9.43 -3.98 -6.21
CA PHE A 108 -9.76 -4.78 -5.04
C PHE A 108 -9.52 -6.27 -5.32
N LYS A 109 -8.78 -6.92 -4.42
CA LYS A 109 -8.51 -8.36 -4.45
C LYS A 109 -9.45 -9.15 -3.54
N THR A 110 -9.76 -8.60 -2.37
CA THR A 110 -10.67 -9.18 -1.38
C THR A 110 -11.43 -8.04 -0.68
N ILE A 111 -12.74 -8.20 -0.51
CA ILE A 111 -13.61 -7.31 0.26
C ILE A 111 -14.51 -8.21 1.13
N PRO A 112 -14.62 -7.98 2.45
CA PRO A 112 -15.55 -8.68 3.32
C PRO A 112 -17.00 -8.42 2.88
N GLU A 113 -17.88 -9.43 3.02
CA GLU A 113 -19.32 -9.31 2.76
C GLU A 113 -20.01 -8.31 3.71
#